data_AF-A0A538F8X5-F1
#
_entry.id   AF-A0A538F8X5-F1
#
_cell.length_a   1.000
_cell.length_b   1.000
_cell.length_c   1.000
_cell.angle_alpha   90.00
_cell.angle_beta   90.00
_cell.angle_gamma   90.00
#
_symmetry.space_group_name_H-M   'P 1'
#
loop_
_entity.id
_entity.type
_entity.pdbx_description
1 polymer ?
#
loop_
_entity_poly.entity_id
_entity_poly.type
_entity_poly.pdbx_seq_one_letter_code
_entity_poly.pdbx_strand_id
1 'polypeptide(L)'
;MDRPLFFLDVGSPWCWLAAERVNAVVEPVPDWIPIQAREPVGVDRAEVERRASDAGLPPVRWPDPFPFDSRNATLAATFAKQSGRVVAFSLAAMRQAFAAGRDLSVVDNVLLAAAACELHPRAVLKGIESRSVSDALAAAEERARAVGVAELPALVSAGRVRSGANLLDT
;
A
#
# COMPACT_ATOMS: atom_id res chain seq x y z
N MET A 1 -17.96 9.84 -15.18
CA MET A 1 -16.53 10.13 -14.92
C MET A 1 -15.96 8.92 -14.21
N ASP A 2 -14.88 8.34 -14.72
CA ASP A 2 -14.26 7.18 -14.10
C ASP A 2 -13.64 7.55 -12.75
N ARG A 3 -13.83 6.68 -11.75
CA ARG A 3 -13.26 6.85 -10.41
C ARG A 3 -11.73 6.87 -10.50
N PRO A 4 -11.02 7.81 -9.83
CA PRO A 4 -9.56 7.81 -9.81
C PRO A 4 -9.00 6.49 -9.26
N LEU A 5 -7.83 6.08 -9.73
CA LEU A 5 -7.17 4.85 -9.28
C LEU A 5 -5.94 5.22 -8.46
N PHE A 6 -5.80 4.64 -7.27
CA PHE A 6 -4.63 4.82 -6.41
C PHE A 6 -3.87 3.49 -6.30
N PHE A 7 -2.74 3.38 -6.98
CA PHE A 7 -1.88 2.21 -6.94
C PHE A 7 -0.85 2.35 -5.80
N LEU A 8 -0.66 1.27 -5.06
CA LEU A 8 0.21 1.25 -3.88
C LEU A 8 0.85 -0.13 -3.65
N ASP A 9 2.01 -0.12 -3.01
CA ASP A 9 2.62 -1.27 -2.34
C ASP A 9 2.69 -0.96 -0.84
N VAL A 10 2.18 -1.86 0.00
CA VAL A 10 2.17 -1.71 1.46
C VAL A 10 3.58 -1.78 2.09
N GLY A 11 4.58 -2.23 1.33
CA GLY A 11 5.99 -2.19 1.72
C GLY A 11 6.70 -0.87 1.41
N SER A 12 6.03 0.13 0.84
CA SER A 12 6.63 1.42 0.50
C SER A 12 6.27 2.52 1.51
N PRO A 13 7.27 3.22 2.10
CA PRO A 13 7.00 4.34 3.00
C PRO A 13 6.35 5.53 2.27
N TRP A 14 6.66 5.73 0.97
CA TRP A 14 6.01 6.76 0.16
C TRP A 14 4.53 6.45 -0.05
N CYS A 15 4.19 5.18 -0.26
CA CYS A 15 2.80 4.73 -0.32
C CYS A 15 2.08 4.97 1.01
N TRP A 16 2.74 4.75 2.15
CA TRP A 16 2.16 5.05 3.46
C TRP A 16 1.81 6.52 3.61
N LEU A 17 2.77 7.42 3.36
CA LEU A 17 2.55 8.86 3.47
C LEU A 17 1.43 9.36 2.54
N ALA A 18 1.38 8.85 1.30
CA ALA A 18 0.31 9.20 0.38
C ALA A 18 -1.05 8.63 0.84
N ALA A 19 -1.08 7.38 1.28
CA ALA A 19 -2.29 6.68 1.72
C ALA A 19 -2.99 7.36 2.92
N GLU A 20 -2.21 7.90 3.86
CA GLU A 20 -2.75 8.65 5.01
C GLU A 20 -3.50 9.92 4.60
N ARG A 21 -3.24 10.45 3.39
CA ARG A 21 -3.79 11.73 2.91
C ARG A 21 -4.75 11.61 1.74
N VAL A 22 -4.58 10.60 0.88
CA VAL A 22 -5.18 10.55 -0.47
C VAL A 22 -6.72 10.71 -0.45
N ASN A 23 -7.41 10.08 0.49
CA ASN A 23 -8.88 10.16 0.56
C ASN A 23 -9.39 11.55 1.04
N ALA A 24 -8.54 12.34 1.69
CA ALA A 24 -8.89 13.69 2.14
C ALA A 24 -8.67 14.75 1.06
N VAL A 25 -7.85 14.46 0.05
CA VAL A 25 -7.41 15.45 -0.96
C VAL A 25 -7.81 15.10 -2.39
N VAL A 26 -8.33 13.89 -2.64
CA VAL A 26 -8.78 13.44 -3.97
C VAL A 26 -10.28 13.20 -3.95
N GLU A 27 -11.00 13.91 -4.84
CA GLU A 27 -12.45 13.76 -5.03
C GLU A 27 -12.78 13.39 -6.49
N PRO A 28 -13.58 12.32 -6.75
CA PRO A 28 -14.11 11.37 -5.77
C PRO A 28 -13.00 10.47 -5.19
N VAL A 29 -13.27 9.89 -4.00
CA VAL A 29 -12.35 8.97 -3.31
C VAL A 29 -11.82 7.91 -4.29
N PRO A 30 -10.49 7.73 -4.44
CA PRO A 30 -9.95 6.80 -5.41
C PRO A 30 -10.30 5.35 -5.08
N ASP A 31 -10.26 4.47 -6.08
CA ASP A 31 -10.18 3.03 -5.86
C ASP A 31 -8.74 2.63 -5.54
N TRP A 32 -8.52 1.97 -4.40
CA TRP A 32 -7.18 1.56 -3.95
C TRP A 32 -6.83 0.21 -4.58
N ILE A 33 -5.68 0.14 -5.25
CA ILE A 33 -5.24 -1.00 -6.03
C ILE A 33 -3.86 -1.45 -5.53
N PRO A 34 -3.80 -2.49 -4.68
CA PRO A 34 -2.53 -3.07 -4.26
C PRO A 34 -1.82 -3.70 -5.45
N ILE A 35 -0.53 -3.38 -5.59
CA ILE A 35 0.39 -4.04 -6.51
C ILE A 35 1.73 -4.26 -5.79
N GLN A 36 2.55 -5.19 -6.26
CA GLN A 36 3.91 -5.34 -5.74
C GLN A 36 4.84 -4.41 -6.52
N ALA A 37 5.47 -3.47 -5.81
CA ALA A 37 6.49 -2.61 -6.39
C ALA A 37 7.75 -3.43 -6.72
N ARG A 38 8.57 -2.95 -7.65
CA ARG A 38 9.99 -3.31 -7.64
C ARG A 38 10.63 -2.66 -6.41
N GLU A 39 11.56 -3.37 -5.77
CA GLU A 39 12.23 -2.91 -4.54
C GLU A 39 12.71 -1.45 -4.70
N PRO A 40 12.37 -0.55 -3.76
CA PRO A 40 12.83 0.82 -3.83
C PRO A 40 14.32 0.87 -3.47
N VAL A 41 15.18 0.98 -4.49
CA VAL A 41 16.60 1.29 -4.28
C VAL A 41 16.72 2.76 -3.88
N GLY A 42 17.32 3.03 -2.71
CA GLY A 42 17.68 4.40 -2.31
C GLY A 42 16.55 5.26 -1.73
N VAL A 43 15.68 4.69 -0.86
CA VAL A 43 14.71 5.50 -0.10
C VAL A 43 15.44 6.52 0.78
N ASP A 44 15.13 7.80 0.58
CA ASP A 44 15.58 8.89 1.46
C ASP A 44 14.81 8.82 2.79
N ARG A 45 15.45 8.20 3.81
CA ARG A 45 14.84 8.01 5.13
C ARG A 45 14.56 9.34 5.85
N ALA A 46 15.47 10.30 5.71
CA ALA A 46 15.35 11.59 6.36
C ALA A 46 14.16 12.39 5.80
N GLU A 47 13.94 12.32 4.49
CA GLU A 47 12.78 12.96 3.87
C GLU A 47 11.46 12.28 4.26
N VAL A 48 11.42 10.94 4.34
CA VAL A 48 10.24 10.22 4.84
C VAL A 48 9.91 10.63 6.26
N GLU A 49 10.92 10.68 7.15
CA GLU A 49 10.76 11.10 8.55
C GLU A 49 10.26 12.54 8.67
N ARG A 50 10.85 13.46 7.88
CA ARG A 50 10.43 14.86 7.84
C ARG A 50 8.97 14.99 7.40
N ARG A 51 8.58 14.34 6.30
CA ARG A 51 7.19 14.38 5.81
C ARG A 51 6.19 13.72 6.75
N ALA A 52 6.57 12.62 7.42
CA ALA A 52 5.73 12.00 8.43
C ALA A 52 5.47 12.98 9.59
N SER A 53 6.52 13.65 10.07
CA SER A 53 6.43 14.68 11.11
C SER A 53 5.56 15.86 10.69
N ASP A 54 5.78 16.41 9.48
CA ASP A 54 4.98 17.52 8.95
C ASP A 54 3.49 17.18 8.82
N ALA A 55 3.18 15.91 8.52
CA ALA A 55 1.82 15.39 8.43
C ALA A 55 1.20 15.05 9.81
N GLY A 56 1.93 15.22 10.91
CA GLY A 56 1.47 14.88 12.27
C GLY A 56 1.30 13.37 12.51
N LEU A 57 1.97 12.53 11.71
CA LEU A 57 1.96 11.08 11.89
C LEU A 57 2.89 10.67 13.04
N PRO A 58 2.70 9.47 13.62
CA PRO A 58 3.65 8.92 14.58
C PRO A 58 5.08 8.89 14.03
N PRO A 59 6.12 9.03 14.89
CA PRO A 59 7.51 8.93 14.46
C PRO A 59 7.77 7.64 13.67
N VAL A 60 8.51 7.77 12.57
CA VAL A 60 8.83 6.64 11.71
C VAL A 60 9.73 5.66 12.46
N ARG A 61 9.32 4.39 12.48
CA ARG A 61 10.14 3.26 12.91
C ARG A 61 10.41 2.41 11.69
N TRP A 62 11.67 2.37 11.27
CA TRP A 62 12.07 1.57 10.12
C TRP A 62 12.02 0.08 10.47
N PRO A 63 11.37 -0.76 9.64
CA PRO A 63 11.50 -2.21 9.72
C PRO A 63 12.97 -2.65 9.62
N ASP A 64 13.27 -3.79 10.23
CA ASP A 64 14.53 -4.48 10.08
C ASP A 64 14.24 -5.96 9.77
N PRO A 65 14.53 -6.45 8.55
CA PRO A 65 15.21 -5.76 7.45
C PRO A 65 14.34 -4.69 6.73
N PHE A 66 15.01 -3.76 6.03
CA PHE A 66 14.39 -2.86 5.06
C PHE A 66 15.29 -2.64 3.83
N PRO A 67 14.78 -2.79 2.59
CA PRO A 67 13.40 -3.23 2.27
C PRO A 67 13.14 -4.68 2.70
N PHE A 68 11.89 -4.99 3.01
CA PHE A 68 11.41 -6.35 3.28
C PHE A 68 10.59 -6.88 2.10
N ASP A 69 10.41 -8.20 2.02
CA ASP A 69 9.50 -8.80 1.04
C ASP A 69 8.03 -8.51 1.40
N SER A 70 7.39 -7.62 0.65
CA SER A 70 6.00 -7.22 0.86
C SER A 70 4.98 -8.18 0.26
N ARG A 71 5.40 -9.26 -0.43
CA ARG A 71 4.51 -10.11 -1.23
C ARG A 71 3.29 -10.61 -0.47
N ASN A 72 3.47 -11.20 0.71
CA ASN A 72 2.35 -11.72 1.51
C ASN A 72 1.43 -10.60 2.00
N ALA A 73 1.98 -9.45 2.37
CA ALA A 73 1.20 -8.29 2.78
C ALA A 73 0.38 -7.70 1.61
N THR A 74 0.96 -7.65 0.41
CA THR A 74 0.28 -7.18 -0.81
C THR A 74 -0.80 -8.16 -1.27
N LEU A 75 -0.55 -9.47 -1.22
CA LEU A 75 -1.58 -10.49 -1.45
C LEU A 75 -2.73 -10.37 -0.43
N ALA A 76 -2.42 -10.13 0.84
CA ALA A 76 -3.43 -9.92 1.87
C ALA A 76 -4.25 -8.63 1.62
N ALA A 77 -3.64 -7.56 1.11
CA ALA A 77 -4.34 -6.35 0.69
C ALA A 77 -5.26 -6.62 -0.51
N THR A 78 -4.81 -7.41 -1.49
CA THR A 78 -5.62 -7.85 -2.63
C THR A 78 -6.80 -8.70 -2.18
N PHE A 79 -6.59 -9.62 -1.22
CA PHE A 79 -7.67 -10.38 -0.59
C PHE A 79 -8.66 -9.47 0.15
N ALA A 80 -8.17 -8.51 0.95
CA ALA A 80 -9.00 -7.53 1.65
C ALA A 80 -9.86 -6.70 0.69
N LYS A 81 -9.33 -6.35 -0.50
CA LYS A 81 -10.06 -5.64 -1.56
C LYS A 81 -11.31 -6.37 -2.00
N GLN A 82 -11.29 -7.69 -2.10
CA GLN A 82 -12.44 -8.50 -2.52
C GLN A 82 -13.65 -8.37 -1.58
N SER A 83 -13.44 -7.93 -0.34
CA SER A 83 -14.48 -7.70 0.66
C SER A 83 -14.64 -6.21 1.05
N GLY A 84 -14.08 -5.29 0.26
CA GLY A 84 -14.20 -3.84 0.51
C GLY A 84 -13.32 -3.30 1.65
N ARG A 85 -12.38 -4.09 2.17
CA ARG A 85 -11.53 -3.73 3.33
C ARG A 85 -10.12 -3.24 2.98
N VAL A 86 -9.83 -3.01 1.69
CA VAL A 86 -8.49 -2.64 1.21
C VAL A 86 -7.92 -1.38 1.88
N VAL A 87 -8.72 -0.33 2.05
CA VAL A 87 -8.26 0.93 2.66
C VAL A 87 -7.82 0.70 4.09
N ALA A 88 -8.68 0.07 4.90
CA ALA A 88 -8.41 -0.22 6.30
C ALA A 88 -7.18 -1.13 6.43
N PHE A 89 -7.12 -2.22 5.66
CA PHE A 89 -6.03 -3.17 5.71
C PHE A 89 -4.70 -2.53 5.30
N SER A 90 -4.66 -1.82 4.18
CA SER A 90 -3.43 -1.18 3.69
C SER A 90 -2.88 -0.17 4.71
N LEU A 91 -3.74 0.68 5.29
CA LEU A 91 -3.33 1.61 6.35
C LEU A 91 -2.82 0.88 7.59
N ALA A 92 -3.52 -0.17 8.04
CA ALA A 92 -3.09 -0.96 9.18
C ALA A 92 -1.72 -1.62 8.92
N ALA A 93 -1.52 -2.23 7.75
CA ALA A 93 -0.27 -2.87 7.37
C ALA A 93 0.88 -1.87 7.31
N MET A 94 0.69 -0.74 6.62
CA MET A 94 1.71 0.31 6.51
C MET A 94 2.06 0.93 7.86
N ARG A 95 1.08 1.09 8.78
CA ARG A 95 1.36 1.53 10.16
C ARG A 95 2.11 0.46 10.97
N GLN A 96 1.81 -0.83 10.80
CA GLN A 96 2.63 -1.90 11.41
C GLN A 96 4.08 -1.82 10.92
N ALA A 97 4.28 -1.60 9.62
CA ALA A 97 5.62 -1.44 9.05
C ALA A 97 6.32 -0.18 9.58
N PHE A 98 5.74 1.01 9.35
CA PHE A 98 6.48 2.27 9.46
C PHE A 98 6.19 3.08 10.73
N ALA A 99 5.14 2.77 11.49
CA ALA A 99 4.94 3.36 12.82
C ALA A 99 5.38 2.40 13.95
N ALA A 100 5.37 1.09 13.69
CA ALA A 100 5.78 0.07 14.67
C ALA A 100 7.09 -0.66 14.33
N GLY A 101 7.70 -0.43 13.16
CA GLY A 101 8.99 -1.02 12.78
C GLY A 101 8.92 -2.52 12.50
N ARG A 102 7.77 -3.04 12.09
CA ARG A 102 7.59 -4.48 11.86
C ARG A 102 7.96 -4.88 10.43
N ASP A 103 8.70 -5.96 10.32
CA ASP A 103 8.92 -6.66 9.06
C ASP A 103 7.64 -7.39 8.62
N LEU A 104 7.05 -7.01 7.48
CA LEU A 104 5.85 -7.67 6.95
C LEU A 104 6.16 -8.89 6.07
N SER A 105 7.42 -9.27 5.89
CA SER A 105 7.79 -10.60 5.39
C SER A 105 7.35 -11.69 6.40
N VAL A 106 7.31 -11.34 7.68
CA VAL A 106 6.77 -12.18 8.75
C VAL A 106 5.24 -12.13 8.73
N VAL A 107 4.62 -13.26 8.36
CA VAL A 107 3.17 -13.38 8.18
C VAL A 107 2.37 -12.99 9.42
N ASP A 108 2.87 -13.26 10.63
CA ASP A 108 2.19 -12.86 11.86
C ASP A 108 1.99 -11.34 11.97
N ASN A 109 2.96 -10.55 11.48
CA ASN A 109 2.80 -9.09 11.43
C ASN A 109 1.72 -8.66 10.43
N VAL A 110 1.55 -9.40 9.32
CA VAL A 110 0.44 -9.20 8.37
C VAL A 110 -0.91 -9.54 9.03
N LEU A 111 -0.97 -10.59 9.85
CA LEU A 111 -2.18 -10.99 10.56
C LEU A 111 -2.59 -9.98 11.64
N LEU A 112 -1.65 -9.26 12.26
CA LEU A 112 -1.96 -8.14 13.16
C LEU A 112 -2.69 -7.01 12.41
N ALA A 113 -2.27 -6.67 11.19
CA ALA A 113 -2.95 -5.70 10.34
C ALA A 113 -4.35 -6.19 9.91
N ALA A 114 -4.47 -7.48 9.58
CA ALA A 114 -5.76 -8.10 9.27
C ALA A 114 -6.75 -8.04 10.44
N ALA A 115 -6.29 -8.33 11.66
CA ALA A 115 -7.11 -8.27 12.86
C ALA A 115 -7.66 -6.86 13.11
N ALA A 116 -6.86 -5.81 12.88
CA ALA A 116 -7.30 -4.42 12.99
C ALA A 116 -8.43 -4.03 12.02
N CYS A 117 -8.69 -4.87 11.01
CA CYS A 117 -9.69 -4.63 9.96
C CYS A 117 -10.74 -5.76 9.90
N GLU A 118 -10.88 -6.54 10.98
CA GLU A 118 -11.87 -7.63 11.12
C GLU A 118 -11.76 -8.74 10.06
N LEU A 119 -10.55 -8.97 9.56
CA LEU A 119 -10.26 -10.11 8.68
C LEU A 119 -9.83 -11.31 9.51
N HIS A 120 -10.55 -12.41 9.37
CA HIS A 120 -10.27 -13.64 10.11
C HIS A 120 -8.88 -14.19 9.71
N PRO A 121 -7.96 -14.49 10.66
CA PRO A 121 -6.59 -14.90 10.33
C PRO A 121 -6.49 -16.10 9.39
N ARG A 122 -7.27 -17.17 9.65
CA ARG A 122 -7.33 -18.35 8.76
C ARG A 122 -7.80 -18.02 7.33
N ALA A 123 -8.66 -17.02 7.16
CA ALA A 123 -9.14 -16.63 5.84
C ALA A 123 -8.05 -15.87 5.07
N VAL A 124 -7.29 -15.01 5.76
CA VAL A 124 -6.14 -14.31 5.18
C VAL A 124 -5.05 -15.30 4.76
N LEU A 125 -4.69 -16.26 5.62
CA LEU A 125 -3.71 -17.29 5.29
C LEU A 125 -4.10 -18.08 4.03
N LYS A 126 -5.35 -18.52 3.93
CA LYS A 126 -5.87 -19.16 2.71
C LYS A 126 -5.89 -18.20 1.52
N GLY A 127 -6.18 -16.93 1.75
CA GLY A 127 -6.22 -15.89 0.73
C GLY A 127 -4.86 -15.67 0.08
N ILE A 128 -3.80 -15.53 0.87
CA ILE A 128 -2.45 -15.32 0.34
C ILE A 128 -1.89 -16.52 -0.42
N GLU A 129 -2.36 -17.74 -0.10
CA GLU A 129 -2.03 -18.98 -0.84
C GLU A 129 -2.93 -19.22 -2.06
N SER A 130 -3.99 -18.42 -2.24
CA SER A 130 -4.99 -18.67 -3.27
C SER A 130 -4.53 -18.22 -4.65
N ARG A 131 -4.72 -19.11 -5.64
CA ARG A 131 -4.55 -18.78 -7.06
C ARG A 131 -5.42 -17.59 -7.48
N SER A 132 -6.66 -17.50 -7.00
CA SER A 132 -7.56 -16.40 -7.36
C SER A 132 -7.05 -15.04 -6.89
N VAL A 133 -6.37 -14.99 -5.74
CA VAL A 133 -5.79 -13.75 -5.19
C VAL A 133 -4.50 -13.40 -5.94
N SER A 134 -3.66 -14.39 -6.24
CA SER A 134 -2.47 -14.18 -7.08
C SER A 134 -2.83 -13.70 -8.49
N ASP A 135 -3.86 -14.29 -9.12
CA ASP A 135 -4.33 -13.88 -10.45
C ASP A 135 -4.89 -12.44 -10.41
N ALA A 136 -5.61 -12.07 -9.34
CA ALA A 136 -6.10 -10.71 -9.15
C ALA A 136 -4.98 -9.68 -8.96
N LEU A 137 -3.91 -10.04 -8.24
CA LEU A 137 -2.73 -9.19 -8.09
C LEU A 137 -2.02 -8.99 -9.44
N ALA A 138 -1.81 -10.07 -10.20
CA ALA A 138 -1.19 -10.00 -11.53
C ALA A 138 -2.02 -9.14 -12.51
N ALA A 139 -3.35 -9.25 -12.46
CA ALA A 139 -4.24 -8.41 -13.25
C ALA A 139 -4.18 -6.92 -12.85
N ALA A 140 -4.03 -6.62 -11.55
CA ALA A 140 -3.84 -5.27 -11.07
C ALA A 140 -2.51 -4.66 -11.54
N GLU A 141 -1.44 -5.44 -11.52
CA GLU A 141 -0.12 -5.05 -12.04
C GLU A 141 -0.12 -4.82 -13.55
N GLU A 142 -0.81 -5.67 -14.32
CA GLU A 142 -0.99 -5.48 -15.75
C GLU A 142 -1.80 -4.21 -16.04
N ARG A 143 -2.86 -3.98 -15.26
CA ARG A 143 -3.62 -2.74 -15.36
C ARG A 143 -2.76 -1.51 -15.06
N ALA A 144 -1.91 -1.57 -14.03
CA ALA A 144 -0.98 -0.49 -13.68
C ALA A 144 -0.06 -0.16 -14.87
N ARG A 145 0.53 -1.18 -15.51
CA ARG A 145 1.34 -1.01 -16.72
C ARG A 145 0.54 -0.41 -17.89
N ALA A 146 -0.66 -0.94 -18.14
CA ALA A 146 -1.51 -0.50 -19.25
C ALA A 146 -1.93 0.97 -19.15
N VAL A 147 -2.08 1.50 -17.92
CA VAL A 147 -2.40 2.91 -17.68
C VAL A 147 -1.17 3.80 -17.46
N GLY A 148 0.04 3.26 -17.62
CA GLY A 148 1.29 4.03 -17.59
C GLY A 148 1.90 4.26 -16.21
N VAL A 149 1.55 3.46 -15.19
CA VAL A 149 2.19 3.53 -13.87
C VAL A 149 3.60 2.95 -13.95
N ALA A 150 4.61 3.80 -13.74
CA ALA A 150 6.02 3.41 -13.74
C ALA A 150 6.65 3.36 -12.33
N GLU A 151 6.14 4.16 -11.41
CA GLU A 151 6.62 4.25 -10.02
C GLU A 151 5.43 4.35 -9.06
N LEU A 152 5.67 4.03 -7.78
CA LEU A 152 4.68 4.09 -6.71
C LEU A 152 5.07 5.09 -5.62
N PRO A 153 4.09 5.67 -4.90
CA PRO A 153 2.65 5.54 -5.13
C PRO A 153 2.21 6.21 -6.44
N ALA A 154 1.07 5.84 -7.00
CA ALA A 154 0.56 6.46 -8.22
C ALA A 154 -0.95 6.74 -8.15
N LEU A 155 -1.36 7.89 -8.68
CA LEU A 155 -2.75 8.29 -8.85
C LEU A 155 -3.03 8.49 -10.34
N VAL A 156 -4.04 7.78 -10.83
CA VAL A 156 -4.56 7.95 -12.19
C VAL A 156 -5.90 8.65 -12.11
N SER A 157 -6.01 9.84 -12.68
CA SER A 157 -7.24 10.62 -12.72
C SER A 157 -7.33 11.40 -14.02
N ALA A 158 -8.51 11.42 -14.65
CA ALA A 158 -8.76 12.12 -15.92
C ALA A 158 -7.71 11.81 -17.01
N GLY A 159 -7.28 10.54 -17.12
CA GLY A 159 -6.29 10.08 -18.10
C GLY A 159 -4.85 10.52 -17.82
N ARG A 160 -4.56 11.12 -16.66
CA ARG A 160 -3.22 11.53 -16.24
C ARG A 160 -2.71 10.66 -15.10
N VAL A 161 -1.44 10.29 -15.17
CA VAL A 161 -0.72 9.60 -14.11
C VAL A 161 0.11 10.64 -13.36
N ARG A 162 -0.05 10.70 -12.04
CA ARG A 162 0.90 11.33 -11.11
C ARG A 162 1.50 10.22 -10.27
N SER A 163 2.78 10.30 -9.93
CA SER A 163 3.45 9.26 -9.15
C SER A 163 4.53 9.81 -8.22
N GLY A 164 5.06 8.95 -7.34
CA GLY A 164 6.24 9.20 -6.53
C GLY A 164 5.97 9.95 -5.22
N ALA A 165 7.04 10.37 -4.54
CA ALA A 165 6.97 11.02 -3.22
C ALA A 165 6.12 12.31 -3.22
N ASN A 166 6.09 13.02 -4.35
CA ASN A 166 5.36 14.28 -4.52
C ASN A 166 3.97 14.09 -5.16
N LEU A 167 3.45 12.87 -5.16
CA LEU A 167 2.18 12.50 -5.81
C LEU A 167 1.03 13.47 -5.52
N LEU A 168 0.94 13.96 -4.29
CA LEU A 168 -0.16 14.79 -3.79
C LEU A 168 0.23 16.26 -3.61
N ASP A 169 1.45 16.64 -3.97
CA ASP A 169 1.92 18.02 -3.86
C ASP A 169 1.30 18.85 -5.01
N THR A 170 0.79 20.04 -4.68
CA THR A 170 0.13 20.97 -5.62
C THR A 170 1.12 21.95 -6.20
#